data_AF-A0A7Y2NNU3-F1
#
_entry.id   AF-A0A7Y2NNU3-F1
#
_cell.length_a   1.000
_cell.length_b   1.000
_cell.length_c   1.000
_cell.angle_alpha   90.00
_cell.angle_beta   90.00
_cell.angle_gamma   90.00
#
_symmetry.space_group_name_H-M   'P 1'
#
loop_
_entity.id
_entity.type
_entity.pdbx_description
1 polymer ?
#
loop_
_entity_poly.entity_id
_entity_poly.type
_entity_poly.pdbx_seq_one_letter_code
_entity_poly.pdbx_strand_id
1 'polypeptide(L)'
;MIDRMQELLEAERAGVRCLAAMADEAPEGEKKNFLVFLRDDEGRFCAGLFRLIQERGEVPTDKVGSFAEKVLAIEGEAERLALLIKGQVWVVRKIDEIPTAEMTPDEKSFFDDMHKAHVVNIEACRKYLPSTE
;
A
#
# COMPACT_ATOMS: atom_id res chain seq x y z
N MET A 1 0.38 -1.55 19.20
CA MET A 1 0.56 -2.41 18.01
C MET A 1 -0.71 -2.62 17.18
N ILE A 2 -1.78 -3.22 17.72
CA ILE A 2 -2.98 -3.63 16.94
C ILE A 2 -3.57 -2.50 16.12
N ASP A 3 -3.84 -1.35 16.73
CA ASP A 3 -4.41 -0.20 16.01
C ASP A 3 -3.55 0.25 14.83
N ARG A 4 -2.21 0.15 14.94
CA ARG A 4 -1.29 0.48 13.86
C ARG A 4 -1.38 -0.55 12.73
N MET A 5 -1.47 -1.84 13.06
CA MET A 5 -1.67 -2.90 12.05
C MET A 5 -3.03 -2.77 11.36
N GLN A 6 -4.09 -2.39 12.08
CA GLN A 6 -5.40 -2.14 11.49
C GLN A 6 -5.37 -0.92 10.57
N GLU A 7 -4.70 0.17 10.97
CA GLU A 7 -4.52 1.36 10.13
C GLU A 7 -3.76 1.04 8.83
N LEU A 8 -2.70 0.23 8.93
CA LEU A 8 -1.96 -0.26 7.76
C LEU A 8 -2.81 -1.19 6.91
N LEU A 9 -3.57 -2.13 7.50
CA LEU A 9 -4.42 -3.05 6.75
C LEU A 9 -5.49 -2.32 5.94
N GLU A 10 -6.10 -1.29 6.52
CA GLU A 10 -7.07 -0.44 5.83
C GLU A 10 -6.42 0.35 4.69
N ALA A 11 -5.16 0.77 4.85
CA ALA A 11 -4.39 1.45 3.80
C ALA A 11 -4.02 0.50 2.65
N GLU A 12 -3.49 -0.69 2.93
CA GLU A 12 -3.16 -1.68 1.89
C GLU A 12 -4.40 -2.07 1.08
N ARG A 13 -5.56 -2.24 1.73
CA ARG A 13 -6.82 -2.52 1.02
C ARG A 13 -7.24 -1.37 0.11
N ALA A 14 -7.01 -0.12 0.55
CA ALA A 14 -7.25 1.04 -0.28
C ALA A 14 -6.28 1.09 -1.47
N GLY A 15 -5.02 0.68 -1.27
CA GLY A 15 -4.02 0.47 -2.32
C GLY A 15 -4.49 -0.54 -3.36
N VAL A 16 -4.88 -1.75 -2.92
CA VAL A 16 -5.45 -2.81 -3.78
C VAL A 16 -6.62 -2.27 -4.61
N ARG A 17 -7.58 -1.59 -3.98
CA ARG A 17 -8.77 -1.05 -4.67
C ARG A 17 -8.40 0.01 -5.71
N CYS A 18 -7.48 0.91 -5.36
CA CYS A 18 -7.00 1.96 -6.25
C CYS A 18 -6.29 1.38 -7.47
N LEU A 19 -5.33 0.48 -7.23
CA LEU A 19 -4.50 -0.11 -8.27
C LEU A 19 -5.30 -1.04 -9.19
N ALA A 20 -6.29 -1.76 -8.66
CA ALA A 20 -7.22 -2.55 -9.47
C ALA A 20 -7.99 -1.67 -10.47
N ALA A 21 -8.61 -0.58 -9.98
CA ALA A 21 -9.35 0.33 -10.84
C ALA A 21 -8.45 1.00 -11.89
N MET A 22 -7.25 1.46 -11.50
CA MET A 22 -6.29 2.03 -12.45
C MET A 22 -5.82 1.01 -13.49
N ALA A 23 -5.62 -0.26 -13.10
CA ALA A 23 -5.23 -1.32 -14.02
C ALA A 23 -6.36 -1.71 -15.00
N ASP A 24 -7.61 -1.67 -14.54
CA ASP A 24 -8.79 -1.94 -15.38
C ASP A 24 -9.00 -0.85 -16.44
N GLU A 25 -8.65 0.39 -16.13
CA GLU A 25 -8.71 1.53 -17.05
C GLU A 25 -7.50 1.59 -18.01
N ALA A 26 -6.37 0.99 -17.64
CA ALA A 26 -5.16 1.00 -18.45
C ALA A 26 -5.29 0.06 -19.66
N PRO A 27 -4.79 0.45 -20.85
CA PRO A 27 -4.67 -0.45 -21.99
C PRO A 27 -3.69 -1.60 -21.68
N GLU A 28 -3.86 -2.72 -22.38
CA GLU A 28 -2.93 -3.85 -22.29
C GLU A 28 -1.49 -3.40 -22.59
N GLY A 29 -0.55 -3.80 -21.74
CA GLY A 29 0.85 -3.44 -21.89
C GLY A 29 1.61 -3.33 -20.57
N GLU A 30 2.82 -2.79 -20.66
CA GLU A 30 3.77 -2.69 -19.54
C GLU A 30 3.18 -1.96 -18.33
N LYS A 31 2.48 -0.84 -18.56
CA LYS A 31 1.86 -0.05 -17.49
C LYS A 31 0.79 -0.84 -16.73
N LYS A 32 -0.10 -1.54 -17.43
CA LYS A 32 -1.13 -2.37 -16.80
C LYS A 32 -0.49 -3.49 -15.98
N ASN A 33 0.51 -4.16 -16.54
CA ASN A 33 1.26 -5.20 -15.83
C ASN A 33 1.94 -4.65 -14.56
N PHE A 34 2.48 -3.44 -14.63
CA PHE A 34 3.07 -2.76 -13.47
C PHE A 34 2.03 -2.43 -12.39
N LEU A 35 0.85 -1.90 -12.77
CA LEU A 35 -0.23 -1.64 -11.82
C LEU A 35 -0.76 -2.91 -11.16
N VAL A 36 -0.87 -4.00 -11.92
CA VAL A 36 -1.22 -5.33 -11.42
C VAL A 36 -0.16 -5.86 -10.45
N PHE A 37 1.12 -5.72 -10.78
CA PHE A 37 2.21 -6.10 -9.91
C PHE A 37 2.14 -5.37 -8.55
N LEU A 38 1.96 -4.04 -8.58
CA LEU A 38 1.79 -3.26 -7.35
C LEU A 38 0.57 -3.74 -6.55
N ARG A 39 -0.57 -3.96 -7.21
CA ARG A 39 -1.80 -4.43 -6.55
C ARG A 39 -1.58 -5.75 -5.81
N ASP A 40 -0.86 -6.66 -6.43
CA ASP A 40 -0.59 -7.98 -5.86
C ASP A 40 0.34 -7.89 -4.65
N ASP A 41 1.29 -6.95 -4.65
CA ASP A 41 2.12 -6.63 -3.48
C ASP A 41 1.28 -6.06 -2.32
N GLU A 42 0.40 -5.08 -2.57
CA GLU A 42 -0.53 -4.57 -1.54
C GLU A 42 -1.44 -5.69 -1.00
N GLY A 43 -1.91 -6.59 -1.88
CA GLY A 43 -2.72 -7.74 -1.51
C GLY A 43 -1.97 -8.73 -0.62
N ARG A 44 -0.67 -8.93 -0.89
CA ARG A 44 0.22 -9.75 -0.05
C ARG A 44 0.39 -9.16 1.33
N PHE A 45 0.56 -7.84 1.44
CA PHE A 45 0.66 -7.16 2.75
C PHE A 45 -0.67 -7.12 3.49
N CYS A 46 -1.81 -6.97 2.80
CA CYS A 46 -3.14 -7.16 3.40
C CYS A 46 -3.23 -8.53 4.09
N ALA A 47 -2.87 -9.61 3.38
CA ALA A 47 -2.94 -10.96 3.92
C ALA A 47 -2.00 -11.16 5.12
N GLY A 48 -0.79 -10.60 5.06
CA GLY A 48 0.17 -10.66 6.17
C GLY A 48 -0.30 -9.90 7.41
N LEU A 49 -0.77 -8.66 7.27
CA LEU A 49 -1.31 -7.87 8.38
C LEU A 49 -2.54 -8.54 9.01
N PHE A 50 -3.44 -9.06 8.18
CA PHE A 50 -4.60 -9.81 8.64
C PHE A 50 -4.17 -10.98 9.54
N ARG A 51 -3.18 -11.77 9.09
CA ARG A 51 -2.62 -12.88 9.86
C ARG A 51 -2.00 -12.42 11.18
N LEU A 52 -1.16 -11.38 11.17
CA LEU A 52 -0.48 -10.88 12.36
C LEU A 52 -1.45 -10.36 13.43
N ILE A 53 -2.54 -9.71 13.01
CA ILE A 53 -3.59 -9.26 13.93
C ILE A 53 -4.27 -10.46 14.61
N GLN A 54 -4.59 -11.51 13.85
CA GLN A 54 -5.16 -12.75 14.39
C GLN A 54 -4.20 -13.47 15.34
N GLU A 55 -2.90 -13.51 15.03
CA GLU A 55 -1.87 -14.11 15.88
C GLU A 55 -1.72 -13.39 17.23
N ARG A 56 -2.12 -12.12 17.30
CA ARG A 56 -2.22 -11.35 18.55
C ARG A 56 -3.55 -11.51 19.28
N GLY A 57 -4.47 -12.32 18.76
CA GLY A 57 -5.77 -12.62 19.39
C GLY A 57 -6.88 -11.62 19.07
N GLU A 58 -6.69 -10.73 18.10
CA GLU A 58 -7.67 -9.72 17.70
C GLU A 58 -8.34 -10.06 16.38
N VAL A 59 -9.48 -9.42 16.09
CA VAL A 59 -10.22 -9.59 14.84
C VAL A 59 -9.82 -8.48 13.86
N PRO A 60 -9.26 -8.81 12.68
CA PRO A 60 -8.98 -7.82 11.66
C PRO A 60 -10.26 -7.11 11.21
N THR A 61 -10.21 -5.79 11.02
CA THR A 61 -11.37 -5.06 10.48
C THR A 61 -11.65 -5.53 9.04
N ASP A 62 -12.85 -5.24 8.52
CA ASP A 62 -13.23 -5.39 7.11
C ASP A 62 -13.18 -4.05 6.34
N LYS A 63 -12.76 -2.98 7.02
CA LYS A 63 -12.73 -1.62 6.48
C LYS A 63 -11.71 -1.49 5.36
N VAL A 64 -12.03 -0.57 4.45
CA VAL A 64 -11.14 -0.06 3.41
C VAL A 64 -10.93 1.43 3.70
N GLY A 65 -9.69 1.88 3.75
CA GLY A 65 -9.40 3.29 4.00
C GLY A 65 -10.01 4.20 2.93
N SER A 66 -10.41 5.42 3.30
CA SER A 66 -10.99 6.41 2.39
C SER A 66 -10.03 6.90 1.29
N PHE A 67 -8.80 6.41 1.27
CA PHE A 67 -7.76 6.83 0.35
C PHE A 67 -8.11 6.47 -1.10
N ALA A 68 -8.66 5.28 -1.33
CA ALA A 68 -9.07 4.84 -2.66
C ALA A 68 -10.08 5.80 -3.31
N GLU A 69 -11.06 6.28 -2.54
CA GLU A 69 -12.06 7.25 -3.01
C GLU A 69 -11.42 8.57 -3.42
N LYS A 70 -10.44 9.04 -2.64
CA LYS A 70 -9.70 10.28 -2.94
C LYS A 70 -8.88 10.17 -4.22
N VAL A 71 -8.22 9.02 -4.44
CA VAL A 71 -7.44 8.81 -5.65
C VAL A 71 -8.37 8.72 -6.87
N LEU A 72 -9.40 7.88 -6.81
CA LEU A 72 -10.27 7.66 -7.97
C LEU A 72 -11.12 8.88 -8.34
N ALA A 73 -11.35 9.80 -7.41
CA ALA A 73 -12.01 11.08 -7.69
C ALA A 73 -11.16 12.07 -8.53
N ILE A 74 -9.86 11.84 -8.65
CA ILE A 74 -8.98 12.65 -9.51
C ILE A 74 -9.18 12.21 -10.96
N GLU A 75 -9.32 13.13 -11.92
CA GLU A 75 -9.50 12.75 -13.34
C GLU A 75 -8.18 12.36 -14.03
N GLY A 76 -7.08 13.02 -13.68
CA GLY A 76 -5.79 12.85 -14.33
C GLY A 76 -5.00 11.66 -13.81
N GLU A 77 -4.44 10.86 -14.73
CA GLU A 77 -3.72 9.64 -14.38
C GLU A 77 -2.40 9.91 -13.66
N ALA A 78 -1.66 10.96 -14.08
CA ALA A 78 -0.42 11.36 -13.42
C ALA A 78 -0.70 11.86 -11.99
N GLU A 79 -1.79 12.59 -11.80
CA GLU A 79 -2.23 13.12 -10.51
C GLU A 79 -2.69 11.99 -9.58
N ARG A 80 -3.42 10.99 -10.11
CA ARG A 80 -3.76 9.76 -9.39
C ARG A 80 -2.51 9.04 -8.91
N LEU A 81 -1.54 8.85 -9.79
CA LEU A 81 -0.28 8.18 -9.46
C LEU A 81 0.55 8.99 -8.45
N ALA A 82 0.59 10.31 -8.58
CA ALA A 82 1.25 11.19 -7.63
C ALA A 82 0.61 11.11 -6.23
N LEU A 83 -0.71 11.01 -6.14
CA LEU A 83 -1.39 10.78 -4.87
C LEU A 83 -1.12 9.38 -4.33
N LEU A 84 -1.11 8.34 -5.18
CA LEU A 84 -0.73 6.97 -4.80
C LEU A 84 0.66 6.93 -4.17
N ILE A 85 1.65 7.61 -4.77
CA ILE A 85 3.01 7.75 -4.21
C ILE A 85 2.98 8.38 -2.81
N LYS A 86 2.15 9.41 -2.58
CA LYS A 86 2.00 10.00 -1.24
C LYS A 86 1.42 9.01 -0.24
N GLY A 87 0.49 8.14 -0.67
CA GLY A 87 -0.03 7.03 0.14
C GLY A 87 1.06 6.04 0.52
N GLN A 88 1.89 5.62 -0.45
CA GLN A 88 3.01 4.72 -0.22
C GLN A 88 4.04 5.32 0.76
N VAL A 89 4.40 6.59 0.59
CA VAL A 89 5.30 7.31 1.52
C VAL A 89 4.71 7.37 2.93
N TRP A 90 3.40 7.55 3.03
CA TRP A 90 2.71 7.54 4.32
C TRP A 90 2.79 6.16 4.99
N VAL A 91 2.65 5.07 4.24
CA VAL A 91 2.80 3.69 4.77
C VAL A 91 4.22 3.46 5.30
N VAL A 92 5.25 3.83 4.52
CA VAL A 92 6.65 3.76 4.95
C VAL A 92 6.85 4.48 6.28
N ARG A 93 6.37 5.72 6.39
CA ARG A 93 6.44 6.50 7.63
C ARG A 93 5.70 5.82 8.79
N LYS A 94 4.53 5.24 8.54
CA LYS A 94 3.76 4.54 9.57
C LYS A 94 4.46 3.29 10.09
N ILE A 95 5.20 2.58 9.24
CA ILE A 95 6.05 1.46 9.64
C ILE A 95 7.21 1.95 10.51
N ASP A 96 7.88 3.04 10.11
CA ASP A 96 8.98 3.65 10.87
C ASP A 96 8.55 4.14 12.26
N GLU A 97 7.29 4.54 12.41
CA GLU A 97 6.70 4.96 13.69
C GLU A 97 6.41 3.78 14.65
N ILE A 98 6.51 2.53 14.20
CA ILE A 98 6.24 1.36 15.06
C ILE A 98 7.47 1.09 15.95
N PRO A 99 7.32 1.08 17.30
CA PRO A 99 8.45 0.80 18.18
C PRO A 99 8.96 -0.63 18.03
N THR A 100 10.23 -0.79 17.69
CA THR A 100 10.87 -2.11 17.49
C THR A 100 10.85 -3.00 18.73
N ALA A 101 10.71 -2.41 19.92
CA ALA A 101 10.55 -3.12 21.19
C ALA A 101 9.16 -3.77 21.37
N GLU A 102 8.14 -3.30 20.65
CA GLU A 102 6.77 -3.87 20.65
C GLU A 102 6.61 -5.04 19.66
N MET A 103 7.60 -5.26 18.79
CA MET A 103 7.54 -6.24 17.71
C MET A 103 8.15 -7.59 18.09
N THR A 104 7.48 -8.67 17.71
CA THR A 104 8.03 -10.02 17.63
C THR A 104 9.04 -10.14 16.48
N PRO A 105 9.89 -11.19 16.44
CA PRO A 105 10.81 -11.41 15.32
C PRO A 105 10.11 -11.51 13.95
N ASP A 106 8.97 -12.19 13.89
CA ASP A 106 8.21 -12.38 12.65
C ASP A 106 7.64 -11.05 12.15
N GLU A 107 7.12 -10.21 13.06
CA GLU A 107 6.65 -8.87 12.71
C GLU A 107 7.77 -7.96 12.23
N LYS A 108 8.97 -8.05 12.84
CA LYS A 108 10.13 -7.30 12.36
C LYS A 108 10.47 -7.67 10.92
N SER A 109 10.50 -8.97 10.62
CA SER A 109 10.76 -9.44 9.26
C SER A 109 9.67 -8.99 8.28
N PHE A 110 8.40 -9.06 8.70
CA PHE A 110 7.28 -8.66 7.87
C PHE A 110 7.30 -7.15 7.58
N PHE A 111 7.48 -6.31 8.59
CA PHE A 111 7.51 -4.86 8.43
C PHE A 111 8.74 -4.37 7.67
N ASP A 112 9.89 -5.02 7.81
CA ASP A 112 11.09 -4.72 7.02
C ASP A 112 10.88 -5.02 5.53
N ASP A 113 10.25 -6.16 5.20
CA ASP A 113 9.87 -6.49 3.82
C ASP A 113 8.84 -5.51 3.25
N MET A 114 7.80 -5.21 4.04
CA MET A 114 6.77 -4.24 3.66
C MET A 114 7.32 -2.84 3.39
N HIS A 115 8.19 -2.35 4.28
CA HIS A 115 8.88 -1.08 4.10
C HIS A 115 9.73 -1.07 2.82
N LYS A 116 10.55 -2.10 2.60
CA LYS A 116 11.43 -2.20 1.42
C LYS A 116 10.64 -2.22 0.12
N ALA A 117 9.57 -3.02 0.06
CA ALA A 117 8.71 -3.09 -1.11
C ALA A 117 8.09 -1.72 -1.42
N HIS A 118 7.56 -1.02 -0.41
CA HIS A 118 6.98 0.31 -0.59
C HIS A 118 8.01 1.34 -1.10
N VAL A 119 9.24 1.32 -0.57
CA VAL A 119 10.31 2.20 -1.07
C VAL A 119 10.62 1.91 -2.55
N VAL A 120 10.71 0.65 -2.95
CA VAL A 120 10.91 0.25 -4.35
C VAL A 120 9.73 0.70 -5.21
N ASN A 121 8.51 0.51 -4.74
CA ASN A 121 7.28 0.87 -5.44
C ASN A 121 7.18 2.38 -5.65
N ILE A 122 7.55 3.20 -4.66
CA ILE A 122 7.63 4.66 -4.78
C ILE A 122 8.57 5.06 -5.93
N GLU A 123 9.80 4.54 -5.95
CA GLU A 123 10.77 4.88 -6.98
C GLU A 123 10.35 4.35 -8.36
N ALA A 124 9.69 3.19 -8.42
CA ALA A 124 9.15 2.66 -9.67
C ALA A 124 8.00 3.52 -10.21
N CYS A 125 7.05 3.93 -9.36
CA CYS A 125 5.94 4.81 -9.73
C CYS A 125 6.42 6.18 -10.22
N ARG A 126 7.47 6.75 -9.62
CA ARG A 126 8.02 8.05 -10.05
C ARG A 126 8.48 8.06 -11.51
N LYS A 127 8.90 6.92 -12.07
CA LYS A 127 9.31 6.80 -13.47
C LYS A 127 8.15 7.02 -14.46
N TYR A 128 6.91 6.89 -14.00
CA TYR A 128 5.70 7.10 -14.79
C TYR A 128 5.09 8.50 -14.60
N LEU A 129 5.68 9.34 -13.74
CA LEU A 129 5.31 10.74 -13.63
C LEU A 129 6.04 11.56 -14.70
N PRO A 130 5.42 12.63 -15.23
CA PRO A 130 6.13 13.58 -16.07
C PRO A 130 7.30 14.19 -15.30
N SER A 131 8.42 14.44 -15.98
CA SER A 131 9.52 15.22 -15.42
C SER A 131 8.99 16.58 -14.98
N THR A 132 9.21 16.95 -13.72
CA THR A 132 9.04 18.34 -13.29
C THR A 132 10.07 19.19 -14.02
N GLU A 133 9.62 20.11 -14.88
CA GLU A 133 10.46 21.18 -15.48
C GLU A 133 11.08 22.08 -14.40
#